data_AF-A0A661NTM3-F1
#
_entry.id   AF-A0A661NTM3-F1
#
_cell.length_a   1.000
_cell.length_b   1.000
_cell.length_c   1.000
_cell.angle_alpha   90.00
_cell.angle_beta   90.00
_cell.angle_gamma   90.00
#
_symmetry.space_group_name_H-M   'P 1'
#
loop_
_entity.id
_entity.type
_entity.pdbx_description
1 polymer ?
#
loop_
_entity_poly.entity_id
_entity_poly.type
_entity_poly.pdbx_seq_one_letter_code
_entity_poly.pdbx_strand_id
1 'polypeptide(L)'
;MTPPPSWKVLQHDAIEEFTDNLWRVEGELPTVALRRHMLVVKNDDGRLLIHNGIALDEEGMARLEEWGTPTWLVVPSAFHRMDARRYKDRYPDLVVICPRGARKKVEKVVPVDLTYDEIEGTDTFSLTHLRGLGEVEGVLEVRSKDGVTLIFNDALFNQPHLPGLFGAVYKMLGQTGRPKVTGVTRLFLVKDKSEYAAHLHELSELADLVRIMPGHIAPIVDDARGVLAGVADELAE
;
A
#
# COMPACT_ATOMS: atom_id res chain seq x y z
N MET A 1 -18.83 1.19 -25.82
CA MET A 1 -17.56 1.19 -25.05
C MET A 1 -17.44 2.53 -24.37
N THR A 2 -17.28 2.56 -23.05
CA THR A 2 -16.99 3.80 -22.33
C THR A 2 -15.61 4.29 -22.78
N PRO A 3 -15.42 5.60 -23.09
CA PRO A 3 -14.10 6.12 -23.40
C PRO A 3 -13.11 5.77 -22.26
N PRO A 4 -11.84 5.48 -22.56
CA PRO A 4 -10.86 5.26 -21.52
C PRO A 4 -10.83 6.50 -20.60
N PRO A 5 -10.80 6.34 -19.27
CA PRO A 5 -10.62 7.48 -18.38
C PRO A 5 -9.43 8.32 -18.83
N SER A 6 -9.62 9.62 -18.95
CA SER A 6 -8.50 10.53 -19.19
C SER A 6 -7.48 10.39 -18.07
N TRP A 7 -6.19 10.47 -18.43
CA TRP A 7 -5.07 10.54 -17.48
C TRP A 7 -5.15 11.87 -16.71
N LYS A 8 -6.08 11.93 -15.76
CA LYS A 8 -6.34 13.10 -14.94
C LYS A 8 -5.42 13.04 -13.74
N VAL A 9 -4.42 13.90 -13.75
CA VAL A 9 -3.51 14.13 -12.63
C VAL A 9 -4.28 14.86 -11.53
N LEU A 10 -4.23 14.32 -10.32
CA LEU A 10 -4.64 15.01 -9.09
C LEU A 10 -3.39 15.48 -8.37
N GLN A 11 -3.53 16.43 -7.43
CA GLN A 11 -2.38 16.93 -6.68
C GLN A 11 -1.61 15.79 -6.00
N HIS A 12 -0.32 15.73 -6.28
CA HIS A 12 0.64 14.83 -5.66
C HIS A 12 1.96 15.57 -5.40
N ASP A 13 2.74 15.06 -4.45
CA ASP A 13 4.08 15.55 -4.16
C ASP A 13 5.08 15.04 -5.21
N ALA A 14 6.30 15.56 -5.16
CA ALA A 14 7.42 14.99 -5.89
C ALA A 14 7.72 13.55 -5.43
N ILE A 15 8.40 12.78 -6.29
CA ILE A 15 8.81 11.42 -5.96
C ILE A 15 9.92 11.46 -4.90
N GLU A 16 9.73 10.73 -3.81
CA GLU A 16 10.69 10.53 -2.74
C GLU A 16 11.45 9.21 -2.96
N GLU A 17 12.78 9.28 -3.01
CA GLU A 17 13.65 8.10 -3.15
C GLU A 17 14.07 7.58 -1.76
N PHE A 18 13.65 6.36 -1.38
CA PHE A 18 14.01 5.76 -0.08
C PHE A 18 15.32 4.97 -0.17
N THR A 19 15.47 4.21 -1.25
CA THR A 19 16.67 3.45 -1.59
C THR A 19 16.70 3.28 -3.11
N ASP A 20 17.73 2.61 -3.62
CA ASP A 20 17.97 2.37 -5.04
C ASP A 20 16.89 1.59 -5.79
N ASN A 21 16.02 0.88 -5.07
CA ASN A 21 14.94 0.09 -5.65
C ASN A 21 13.54 0.40 -5.07
N LEU A 22 13.39 1.46 -4.27
CA LEU A 22 12.11 1.82 -3.65
C LEU A 22 11.88 3.33 -3.64
N TRP A 23 10.77 3.75 -4.24
CA TRP A 23 10.33 5.15 -4.30
C TRP A 23 8.89 5.29 -3.83
N ARG A 24 8.53 6.51 -3.41
CA ARG A 24 7.20 6.85 -2.92
C ARG A 24 6.70 8.13 -3.56
N VAL A 25 5.39 8.19 -3.81
CA VAL A 25 4.68 9.41 -4.13
C VAL A 25 3.51 9.55 -3.18
N GLU A 26 3.36 10.70 -2.55
CA GLU A 26 2.15 11.03 -1.78
C GLU A 26 1.19 11.88 -2.62
N GLY A 27 -0.11 11.71 -2.42
CA GLY A 27 -1.14 12.48 -3.12
C GLY A 27 -2.33 12.80 -2.24
N GLU A 28 -3.06 13.84 -2.59
CA GLU A 28 -4.28 14.24 -1.89
C GLU A 28 -5.48 13.43 -2.38
N LEU A 29 -6.44 13.20 -1.47
CA LEU A 29 -7.77 12.72 -1.83
C LEU A 29 -8.72 13.91 -2.02
N PRO A 30 -9.47 13.99 -3.14
CA PRO A 30 -10.27 15.19 -3.46
C PRO A 30 -11.38 15.54 -2.46
N THR A 31 -11.82 14.58 -1.65
CA THR A 31 -13.04 14.70 -0.82
C THR A 31 -12.79 14.59 0.67
N VAL A 32 -11.60 14.17 1.09
CA VAL A 32 -11.26 13.93 2.50
C VAL A 32 -9.85 14.44 2.76
N ALA A 33 -9.60 14.99 3.94
CA ALA A 33 -8.28 15.46 4.38
C ALA A 33 -7.36 14.28 4.78
N LEU A 34 -7.32 13.25 3.94
CA LEU A 34 -6.44 12.09 4.03
C LEU A 34 -5.55 12.08 2.80
N ARG A 35 -4.32 11.61 2.98
CA ARG A 35 -3.40 11.38 1.87
C ARG A 35 -3.43 9.91 1.46
N ARG A 36 -3.10 9.69 0.20
CA ARG A 36 -2.82 8.38 -0.40
C ARG A 36 -1.35 8.34 -0.79
N HIS A 37 -0.79 7.15 -0.92
CA HIS A 37 0.56 7.01 -1.47
C HIS A 37 0.66 5.93 -2.53
N MET A 38 1.59 6.10 -3.45
CA MET A 38 2.02 5.09 -4.40
C MET A 38 3.44 4.69 -4.03
N LEU A 39 3.74 3.40 -4.07
CA LEU A 39 5.11 2.90 -3.94
C LEU A 39 5.52 2.29 -5.29
N VAL A 40 6.75 2.53 -5.70
CA VAL A 40 7.35 1.92 -6.90
C VAL A 40 8.54 1.10 -6.46
N VAL A 41 8.56 -0.17 -6.85
CA VAL A 41 9.64 -1.11 -6.56
C VAL A 41 10.31 -1.49 -7.86
N LYS A 42 11.64 -1.39 -7.92
CA LYS A 42 12.43 -1.90 -9.05
C LYS A 42 12.94 -3.29 -8.73
N ASN A 43 12.54 -4.25 -9.56
CA ASN A 43 13.06 -5.61 -9.52
C ASN A 43 14.47 -5.67 -10.12
N ASP A 44 15.23 -6.71 -9.79
CA ASP A 44 16.62 -6.87 -10.24
C ASP A 44 16.77 -6.93 -11.77
N ASP A 45 15.73 -7.36 -12.49
CA ASP A 45 15.69 -7.39 -13.96
C ASP A 45 15.26 -6.06 -14.61
N GLY A 46 15.12 -4.99 -13.81
CA GLY A 46 14.73 -3.66 -14.27
C GLY A 46 13.23 -3.47 -14.50
N ARG A 47 12.39 -4.47 -14.21
CA ARG A 47 10.93 -4.32 -14.23
C ARG A 47 10.44 -3.61 -12.97
N LEU A 48 9.36 -2.86 -13.10
CA LEU A 48 8.77 -2.09 -12.01
C LEU A 48 7.44 -2.71 -11.55
N LEU A 49 7.30 -2.82 -10.24
CA LEU A 49 6.03 -3.05 -9.55
C LEU A 49 5.53 -1.71 -8.98
N ILE A 50 4.31 -1.35 -9.35
CA ILE A 50 3.63 -0.15 -8.88
C ILE A 50 2.55 -0.57 -7.89
N HIS A 51 2.67 -0.17 -6.63
CA HIS A 51 1.70 -0.45 -5.58
C HIS A 51 0.83 0.77 -5.32
N ASN A 52 -0.50 0.61 -5.43
CA ASN A 52 -1.50 1.68 -5.31
C ASN A 52 -1.21 2.88 -6.22
N GLY A 53 -1.25 2.65 -7.54
CA GLY A 53 -0.93 3.66 -8.55
C GLY A 53 -1.59 5.03 -8.29
N ILE A 54 -0.80 6.09 -8.43
CA ILE A 54 -1.23 7.50 -8.49
C ILE A 54 -0.91 8.02 -9.88
N ALA A 55 -1.89 8.61 -10.57
CA ALA A 55 -1.64 9.24 -11.87
C ALA A 55 -0.69 10.45 -11.69
N LEU A 56 0.56 10.30 -12.12
CA LEU A 56 1.59 11.34 -12.06
C LEU A 56 1.46 12.31 -13.23
N ASP A 57 2.02 13.50 -13.08
CA ASP A 57 2.33 14.38 -14.21
C ASP A 57 3.35 13.74 -15.18
N GLU A 58 3.53 14.37 -16.34
CA GLU A 58 4.42 13.80 -17.39
C GLU A 58 5.89 13.77 -16.95
N GLU A 59 6.34 14.67 -16.08
CA GLU A 59 7.69 14.63 -15.51
C GLU A 59 7.86 13.42 -14.59
N GLY A 60 6.92 13.18 -13.69
CA GLY A 60 6.92 12.01 -12.81
C GLY A 60 6.80 10.70 -13.59
N MET A 61 6.00 10.67 -14.66
CA MET A 61 5.92 9.50 -15.54
C MET A 61 7.22 9.25 -16.29
N ALA A 62 7.85 10.28 -16.86
CA ALA A 62 9.14 10.14 -17.53
C ALA A 62 10.22 9.62 -16.58
N ARG A 63 10.23 10.10 -15.33
CA ARG A 63 11.16 9.63 -14.30
C ARG A 63 10.92 8.17 -13.92
N LEU A 64 9.67 7.77 -13.79
CA LEU A 64 9.30 6.38 -13.53
C LEU A 64 9.75 5.46 -14.68
N GLU A 65 9.52 5.86 -15.94
CA GLU A 65 9.92 5.13 -17.15
C GLU A 65 11.45 5.07 -17.34
N GLU A 66 12.21 6.06 -16.82
CA GLU A 66 13.67 6.04 -16.81
C GLU A 66 14.23 4.96 -15.86
N TRP A 67 13.56 4.70 -14.74
CA TRP A 67 14.04 3.73 -13.76
C TRP A 67 13.89 2.28 -14.21
N GLY A 68 12.90 2.00 -15.04
CA GLY A 68 12.58 0.64 -15.48
C GLY A 68 11.27 0.54 -16.24
N THR A 69 10.85 -0.70 -16.52
CA THR A 69 9.64 -0.97 -17.29
C THR A 69 8.45 -1.30 -16.38
N PRO A 70 7.37 -0.48 -16.36
CA PRO A 70 6.13 -0.81 -15.67
C PRO A 70 5.60 -2.19 -16.11
N THR A 71 5.62 -3.15 -15.18
CA THR A 71 5.22 -4.55 -15.47
C THR A 71 4.07 -5.00 -14.59
N TRP A 72 4.10 -4.65 -13.31
CA TRP A 72 3.08 -5.08 -12.35
C TRP A 72 2.38 -3.87 -11.73
N LEU A 73 1.06 -3.96 -11.62
CA LEU A 73 0.24 -3.00 -10.89
C LEU A 73 -0.49 -3.72 -9.77
N VAL A 74 -0.08 -3.47 -8.53
CA VAL A 74 -0.77 -3.96 -7.34
C VAL A 74 -1.89 -2.98 -6.97
N VAL A 75 -3.12 -3.49 -6.98
CA VAL A 75 -4.32 -2.83 -6.46
C VAL A 75 -4.63 -3.45 -5.09
N PRO A 76 -4.14 -2.85 -3.99
CA PRO A 76 -3.97 -3.58 -2.73
C PRO A 76 -5.26 -3.78 -1.95
N SER A 77 -6.34 -3.05 -2.29
CA SER A 77 -7.63 -3.22 -1.65
C SER A 77 -8.78 -2.70 -2.52
N ALA A 78 -10.01 -3.00 -2.10
CA ALA A 78 -11.20 -2.46 -2.74
C ALA A 78 -11.35 -0.92 -2.62
N PHE A 79 -10.61 -0.31 -1.69
CA PHE A 79 -10.61 1.14 -1.47
C PHE A 79 -9.49 1.85 -2.26
N HIS A 80 -8.48 1.11 -2.70
CA HIS A 80 -7.22 1.62 -3.26
C HIS A 80 -7.07 1.29 -4.75
N ARG A 81 -8.03 1.80 -5.56
CA ARG A 81 -8.15 1.47 -6.99
C ARG A 81 -8.46 2.66 -7.90
N MET A 82 -8.30 3.89 -7.39
CA MET A 82 -8.74 5.12 -8.04
C MET A 82 -8.11 5.32 -9.43
N ASP A 83 -6.80 5.14 -9.55
CA ASP A 83 -6.06 5.35 -10.80
C ASP A 83 -5.72 4.04 -11.53
N ALA A 84 -6.15 2.89 -11.00
CA ALA A 84 -5.72 1.59 -11.51
C ALA A 84 -6.09 1.39 -12.99
N ARG A 85 -7.28 1.84 -13.39
CA ARG A 85 -7.71 1.77 -14.80
C ARG A 85 -6.85 2.64 -15.72
N ARG A 86 -6.42 3.82 -15.24
CA ARG A 86 -5.58 4.74 -16.02
C ARG A 86 -4.23 4.10 -16.33
N TYR A 87 -3.62 3.46 -15.34
CA TYR A 87 -2.37 2.71 -15.53
C TYR A 87 -2.54 1.59 -16.54
N LYS A 88 -3.58 0.75 -16.43
CA LYS A 88 -3.84 -0.33 -17.40
C LYS A 88 -4.13 0.19 -18.81
N ASP A 89 -4.78 1.34 -18.95
CA ASP A 89 -5.02 1.95 -20.26
C ASP A 89 -3.73 2.55 -20.86
N ARG A 90 -2.84 3.15 -20.05
CA ARG A 90 -1.52 3.67 -20.49
C ARG A 90 -0.55 2.54 -20.83
N TYR A 91 -0.60 1.44 -20.08
CA TYR A 91 0.25 0.27 -20.24
C TYR A 91 -0.62 -1.00 -20.37
N PRO A 92 -1.07 -1.34 -21.59
CA PRO A 92 -1.98 -2.47 -21.81
C PRO A 92 -1.44 -3.81 -21.31
N ASP A 93 -0.11 -3.96 -21.32
CA ASP A 93 0.59 -5.18 -20.91
C ASP A 93 0.87 -5.25 -19.39
N LEU A 94 0.49 -4.23 -18.60
CA LEU A 94 0.62 -4.30 -17.14
C LEU A 94 -0.17 -5.49 -16.59
N VAL A 95 0.47 -6.32 -15.78
CA VAL A 95 -0.19 -7.38 -15.03
C VAL A 95 -0.81 -6.79 -13.77
N VAL A 96 -2.14 -6.73 -13.74
CA VAL A 96 -2.90 -6.19 -12.60
C VAL A 96 -3.10 -7.27 -11.56
N ILE A 97 -2.62 -7.01 -10.34
CA ILE A 97 -2.63 -7.95 -9.22
C ILE A 97 -3.45 -7.37 -8.08
N CYS A 98 -4.26 -8.20 -7.40
CA CYS A 98 -4.94 -7.79 -6.17
C CYS A 98 -5.06 -8.92 -5.14
N PRO A 99 -5.41 -8.62 -3.88
CA PRO A 99 -5.80 -9.65 -2.94
C PRO A 99 -7.03 -10.42 -3.43
N ARG A 100 -7.07 -11.73 -3.20
CA ARG A 100 -8.16 -12.60 -3.66
C ARG A 100 -9.53 -12.17 -3.15
N GLY A 101 -9.63 -11.79 -1.87
CA GLY A 101 -10.86 -11.30 -1.26
C GLY A 101 -11.33 -9.94 -1.82
N ALA A 102 -10.44 -9.17 -2.47
CA ALA A 102 -10.77 -7.88 -3.09
C ALA A 102 -11.16 -7.98 -4.57
N ARG A 103 -10.84 -9.08 -5.26
CA ARG A 103 -10.95 -9.24 -6.73
C ARG A 103 -12.27 -8.75 -7.31
N LYS A 104 -13.41 -9.27 -6.82
CA LYS A 104 -14.75 -8.88 -7.31
C LYS A 104 -15.02 -7.38 -7.23
N LYS A 105 -14.48 -6.69 -6.22
CA LYS A 105 -14.64 -5.24 -6.10
C LYS A 105 -13.67 -4.54 -7.04
N VAL A 106 -12.40 -4.93 -7.07
CA VAL A 106 -11.37 -4.34 -7.96
C VAL A 106 -11.78 -4.42 -9.44
N GLU A 107 -12.28 -5.58 -9.89
CA GLU A 107 -12.74 -5.85 -11.26
C GLU A 107 -13.86 -4.93 -11.76
N LYS A 108 -14.56 -4.23 -10.85
CA LYS A 108 -15.52 -3.19 -11.25
C LYS A 108 -14.86 -1.95 -11.86
N VAL A 109 -13.55 -1.78 -11.72
CA VAL A 109 -12.81 -0.59 -12.18
C VAL A 109 -11.74 -0.97 -13.20
N VAL A 110 -11.00 -2.04 -12.96
CA VAL A 110 -9.89 -2.49 -13.83
C VAL A 110 -9.91 -4.02 -13.93
N PRO A 111 -9.66 -4.63 -15.12
CA PRO A 111 -9.47 -6.08 -15.22
C PRO A 111 -8.33 -6.54 -14.31
N VAL A 112 -8.51 -7.67 -13.64
CA VAL A 112 -7.50 -8.29 -12.78
C VAL A 112 -6.94 -9.51 -13.48
N ASP A 113 -5.61 -9.53 -13.63
CA ASP A 113 -4.89 -10.61 -14.30
C ASP A 113 -4.53 -11.71 -13.30
N LEU A 114 -4.03 -11.35 -12.11
CA LEU A 114 -3.61 -12.28 -11.05
C LEU A 114 -4.13 -11.86 -9.67
N THR A 115 -4.18 -12.81 -8.75
CA THR A 115 -4.30 -12.57 -7.31
C THR A 115 -2.95 -12.82 -6.61
N TYR A 116 -2.84 -12.42 -5.33
CA TYR A 116 -1.62 -12.66 -4.55
C TYR A 116 -1.25 -14.15 -4.46
N ASP A 117 -2.24 -15.05 -4.56
CA ASP A 117 -2.02 -16.51 -4.58
C ASP A 117 -1.41 -17.02 -5.90
N GLU A 118 -1.51 -16.23 -6.99
CA GLU A 118 -1.18 -16.65 -8.36
C GLU A 118 0.13 -16.04 -8.86
N ILE A 119 0.66 -15.03 -8.19
CA ILE A 119 1.93 -14.39 -8.55
C ILE A 119 3.09 -15.04 -7.80
N GLU A 120 4.14 -15.39 -8.55
CA GLU A 120 5.43 -15.73 -7.98
C GLU A 120 6.18 -14.45 -7.60
N GLY A 121 6.61 -14.35 -6.35
CA GLY A 121 7.52 -13.29 -5.91
C GLY A 121 8.88 -13.40 -6.60
N THR A 122 9.76 -12.47 -6.27
CA THR A 122 11.15 -12.44 -6.71
C THR A 122 12.07 -12.39 -5.49
N ASP A 123 13.38 -12.40 -5.69
CA ASP A 123 14.33 -12.12 -4.61
C ASP A 123 14.15 -10.70 -4.06
N THR A 124 13.62 -9.77 -4.87
CA THR A 124 13.36 -8.38 -4.49
C THR A 124 12.03 -8.17 -3.76
N PHE A 125 10.96 -8.90 -4.10
CA PHE A 125 9.65 -8.66 -3.48
C PHE A 125 8.76 -9.91 -3.37
N SER A 126 7.86 -9.89 -2.39
CA SER A 126 6.78 -10.88 -2.28
C SER A 126 5.47 -10.23 -1.81
N LEU A 127 4.35 -10.80 -2.25
CA LEU A 127 3.00 -10.40 -1.84
C LEU A 127 2.38 -11.51 -1.01
N THR A 128 1.80 -11.17 0.14
CA THR A 128 1.14 -12.16 1.01
C THR A 128 -0.10 -11.54 1.62
N HIS A 129 -1.20 -12.30 1.73
CA HIS A 129 -2.39 -11.81 2.42
C HIS A 129 -2.14 -11.63 3.90
N LEU A 130 -2.76 -10.62 4.48
CA LEU A 130 -2.77 -10.47 5.92
C LEU A 130 -3.82 -11.42 6.49
N ARG A 131 -3.35 -12.42 7.23
CA ARG A 131 -4.20 -13.38 7.93
C ARG A 131 -5.12 -12.69 8.91
N GLY A 132 -6.30 -13.27 9.15
CA GLY A 132 -7.37 -12.66 9.93
C GLY A 132 -8.17 -11.54 9.25
N LEU A 133 -7.84 -11.15 8.00
CA LEU A 133 -8.59 -10.10 7.26
C LEU A 133 -9.53 -10.64 6.18
N GLY A 134 -9.63 -11.97 6.01
CA GLY A 134 -10.40 -12.56 4.92
C GLY A 134 -9.88 -12.19 3.54
N GLU A 135 -8.56 -12.02 3.42
CA GLU A 135 -7.83 -11.87 2.16
C GLU A 135 -8.22 -10.63 1.33
N VAL A 136 -8.83 -9.64 1.97
CA VAL A 136 -9.21 -8.37 1.32
C VAL A 136 -8.06 -7.39 1.22
N GLU A 137 -6.97 -7.64 1.94
CA GLU A 137 -5.70 -6.90 1.91
C GLU A 137 -4.52 -7.86 2.16
N GLY A 138 -3.31 -7.36 1.91
CA GLY A 138 -2.07 -8.04 2.22
C GLY A 138 -0.94 -7.08 2.50
N VAL A 139 0.26 -7.63 2.57
CA VAL A 139 1.51 -6.90 2.75
C VAL A 139 2.41 -7.18 1.54
N LEU A 140 3.06 -6.13 1.05
CA LEU A 140 4.16 -6.23 0.10
C LEU A 140 5.47 -6.16 0.89
N GLU A 141 6.24 -7.23 0.87
CA GLU A 141 7.61 -7.26 1.39
C GLU A 141 8.57 -6.88 0.27
N VAL A 142 9.49 -5.95 0.53
CA VAL A 142 10.52 -5.51 -0.41
C VAL A 142 11.88 -5.64 0.25
N ARG A 143 12.78 -6.40 -0.38
CA ARG A 143 14.19 -6.46 -0.03
C ARG A 143 14.95 -5.38 -0.79
N SER A 144 15.75 -4.65 -0.04
CA SER A 144 16.59 -3.57 -0.51
C SER A 144 17.98 -3.72 0.11
N LYS A 145 18.97 -2.96 -0.38
CA LYS A 145 20.34 -3.01 0.16
C LYS A 145 20.43 -2.63 1.65
N ASP A 146 19.48 -1.83 2.14
CA ASP A 146 19.41 -1.33 3.51
C ASP A 146 18.56 -2.21 4.42
N GLY A 147 17.88 -3.23 3.89
CA GLY A 147 17.06 -4.17 4.65
C GLY A 147 15.71 -4.45 4.00
N VAL A 148 14.76 -4.89 4.81
CA VAL A 148 13.39 -5.22 4.42
C VAL A 148 12.45 -4.05 4.73
N THR A 149 11.60 -3.71 3.75
CA THR A 149 10.46 -2.81 3.92
C THR A 149 9.16 -3.59 3.82
N LEU A 150 8.26 -3.41 4.79
CA LEU A 150 6.88 -3.91 4.71
C LEU A 150 5.93 -2.80 4.31
N ILE A 151 5.16 -2.99 3.24
CA ILE A 151 4.20 -2.03 2.72
C ILE A 151 2.79 -2.55 2.99
N PHE A 152 2.06 -1.80 3.81
CA PHE A 152 0.68 -2.05 4.19
C PHE A 152 -0.25 -1.08 3.47
N ASN A 153 -1.55 -1.33 3.63
CA ASN A 153 -2.61 -0.47 3.14
C ASN A 153 -3.55 -0.08 4.30
N ASP A 154 -4.86 -0.37 4.25
CA ASP A 154 -5.82 0.04 5.27
C ASP A 154 -5.69 -0.78 6.58
N ALA A 155 -4.95 -1.87 6.56
CA ALA A 155 -4.75 -2.77 7.69
C ALA A 155 -3.85 -2.18 8.80
N LEU A 156 -2.97 -1.23 8.46
CA LEU A 156 -2.06 -0.56 9.40
C LEU A 156 -2.00 0.93 9.07
N PHE A 157 -2.34 1.77 10.05
CA PHE A 157 -2.36 3.23 9.92
C PHE A 157 -1.24 3.86 10.74
N ASN A 158 -0.61 4.92 10.22
CA ASN A 158 0.24 5.83 10.98
C ASN A 158 -0.04 7.28 10.62
N GLN A 159 -1.30 7.67 10.81
CA GLN A 159 -1.78 9.01 10.49
C GLN A 159 -1.52 9.97 11.66
N PRO A 160 -0.72 11.05 11.51
CA PRO A 160 -0.60 12.09 12.53
C PRO A 160 -1.95 12.74 12.84
N HIS A 161 -2.05 13.43 13.99
CA HIS A 161 -3.27 14.17 14.29
C HIS A 161 -3.54 15.23 13.21
N LEU A 162 -4.74 15.17 12.64
CA LEU A 162 -5.20 16.16 11.69
C LEU A 162 -5.61 17.45 12.41
N PRO A 163 -5.48 18.63 11.77
CA PRO A 163 -5.94 19.88 12.35
C PRO A 163 -7.47 20.02 12.27
N GLY A 164 -8.01 20.97 13.05
CA GLY A 164 -9.41 21.41 12.98
C GLY A 164 -10.44 20.43 13.56
N LEU A 165 -11.72 20.76 13.38
CA LEU A 165 -12.85 19.99 13.95
C LEU A 165 -12.90 18.56 13.41
N PHE A 166 -12.62 18.36 12.12
CA PHE A 166 -12.51 17.03 11.51
C PHE A 166 -11.43 16.19 12.21
N GLY A 167 -10.25 16.78 12.45
CA GLY A 167 -9.17 16.13 13.16
C GLY A 167 -9.50 15.81 14.62
N ALA A 168 -10.25 16.67 15.30
CA ALA A 168 -10.75 16.40 16.66
C ALA A 168 -11.67 15.17 16.69
N VAL A 169 -12.59 15.03 15.73
CA VAL A 169 -13.46 13.84 15.60
C VAL A 169 -12.64 12.58 15.29
N TYR A 170 -11.71 12.65 14.33
CA TYR A 170 -10.85 11.50 13.99
C TYR A 170 -9.95 11.07 15.16
N LYS A 171 -9.43 12.03 15.93
CA LYS A 171 -8.69 11.75 17.16
C LYS A 171 -9.58 11.04 18.19
N MET A 172 -10.80 11.53 18.43
CA MET A 172 -11.77 10.92 19.36
C MET A 172 -12.13 9.49 18.94
N LEU A 173 -12.26 9.24 17.63
CA LEU A 173 -12.52 7.89 17.08
C LEU A 173 -11.26 6.99 17.05
N GLY A 174 -10.15 7.44 17.64
CA GLY A 174 -8.92 6.68 17.75
C GLY A 174 -8.16 6.50 16.43
N GLN A 175 -8.45 7.27 15.38
CA GLN A 175 -7.94 7.04 14.01
C GLN A 175 -6.53 7.58 13.76
N THR A 176 -5.99 8.42 14.64
CA THR A 176 -4.73 9.16 14.42
C THR A 176 -3.81 9.15 15.65
N GLY A 177 -2.56 9.58 15.49
CA GLY A 177 -1.61 9.92 16.55
C GLY A 177 -0.45 8.95 16.76
N ARG A 178 -0.59 7.68 16.39
CA ARG A 178 0.47 6.66 16.45
C ARG A 178 0.16 5.48 15.51
N PRO A 179 1.15 4.64 15.18
CA PRO A 179 0.94 3.37 14.47
C PRO A 179 -0.12 2.52 15.18
N LYS A 180 -1.12 2.03 14.44
CA LYS A 180 -2.18 1.15 14.98
C LYS A 180 -3.04 0.50 13.90
N VAL A 181 -3.76 -0.55 14.31
CA VAL A 181 -4.99 -1.00 13.65
C VAL A 181 -6.16 -0.20 14.22
N THR A 182 -6.73 0.70 13.42
CA THR A 182 -7.77 1.64 13.91
C THR A 182 -9.06 0.93 14.29
N GLY A 183 -9.91 1.57 15.12
CA GLY A 183 -11.22 1.00 15.49
C GLY A 183 -12.14 0.75 14.29
N VAL A 184 -12.01 1.53 13.22
CA VAL A 184 -12.79 1.35 11.98
C VAL A 184 -12.25 0.14 11.21
N THR A 185 -10.93 0.02 11.06
CA THR A 185 -10.30 -1.17 10.47
C THR A 185 -10.66 -2.43 11.27
N ARG A 186 -10.59 -2.38 12.60
CA ARG A 186 -11.00 -3.50 13.49
C ARG A 186 -12.46 -3.91 13.28
N LEU A 187 -13.37 -2.97 13.06
CA LEU A 187 -14.80 -3.27 12.88
C LEU A 187 -15.13 -3.83 11.50
N PHE A 188 -14.49 -3.31 10.44
CA PHE A 188 -14.88 -3.62 9.05
C PHE A 188 -13.98 -4.63 8.34
N LEU A 189 -12.68 -4.63 8.63
CA LEU A 189 -11.68 -5.46 7.94
C LEU A 189 -11.26 -6.68 8.75
N VAL A 190 -11.06 -6.54 10.06
CA VAL A 190 -10.58 -7.64 10.90
C VAL A 190 -11.71 -8.66 11.15
N LYS A 191 -11.49 -9.91 10.72
CA LYS A 191 -12.39 -11.06 10.90
C LYS A 191 -11.94 -11.95 12.05
N ASP A 192 -10.64 -12.12 12.20
CA ASP A 192 -10.00 -12.80 13.31
C ASP A 192 -8.88 -11.92 13.86
N LYS A 193 -9.10 -11.38 15.06
CA LYS A 193 -8.13 -10.50 15.72
C LYS A 193 -6.89 -11.27 16.16
N SER A 194 -7.06 -12.49 16.66
CA SER A 194 -5.96 -13.29 17.19
C SER A 194 -5.03 -13.72 16.06
N GLU A 195 -5.62 -14.15 14.93
CA GLU A 195 -4.84 -14.51 13.75
C GLU A 195 -4.12 -13.30 13.15
N TYR A 196 -4.79 -12.14 13.09
CA TYR A 196 -4.16 -10.93 12.56
C TYR A 196 -3.03 -10.43 13.47
N ALA A 197 -3.23 -10.40 14.80
CA ALA A 197 -2.18 -10.06 15.76
C ALA A 197 -0.99 -11.02 15.67
N ALA A 198 -1.23 -12.33 15.62
CA ALA A 198 -0.16 -13.31 15.46
C ALA A 198 0.63 -13.09 14.16
N HIS A 199 -0.03 -12.77 13.06
CA HIS A 199 0.64 -12.48 11.80
C HIS A 199 1.47 -11.18 11.85
N LEU A 200 0.98 -10.13 12.52
CA LEU A 200 1.76 -8.91 12.73
C LEU A 200 3.01 -9.17 13.59
N HIS A 201 2.92 -10.03 14.61
CA HIS A 201 4.10 -10.48 15.36
C HIS A 201 5.10 -11.24 14.50
N GLU A 202 4.65 -12.16 13.65
CA GLU A 202 5.56 -12.87 12.73
C GLU A 202 6.28 -11.89 11.79
N LEU A 203 5.55 -10.91 11.25
CA LEU A 203 6.13 -9.87 10.41
C LEU A 203 7.13 -8.98 11.16
N SER A 204 6.91 -8.71 12.46
CA SER A 204 7.88 -7.94 13.27
C SER A 204 9.18 -8.70 13.55
N GLU A 205 9.17 -10.02 13.39
CA GLU A 205 10.34 -10.88 13.58
C GLU A 205 11.18 -11.08 12.31
N LEU A 206 10.76 -10.52 11.17
CA LEU A 206 11.54 -10.57 9.93
C LEU A 206 12.96 -10.04 10.17
N ALA A 207 13.94 -10.84 9.74
CA ALA A 207 15.33 -10.42 9.72
C ALA A 207 15.47 -9.16 8.86
N ASP A 208 16.31 -8.23 9.31
CA ASP A 208 16.60 -6.97 8.61
C ASP A 208 15.38 -6.08 8.33
N LEU A 209 14.26 -6.23 9.04
CA LEU A 209 13.15 -5.28 8.96
C LEU A 209 13.61 -3.89 9.44
N VAL A 210 13.72 -2.95 8.51
CA VAL A 210 14.18 -1.58 8.77
C VAL A 210 13.09 -0.53 8.56
N ARG A 211 12.01 -0.88 7.84
CA ARG A 211 11.01 0.10 7.46
C ARG A 211 9.62 -0.52 7.33
N ILE A 212 8.62 0.23 7.78
CA ILE A 212 7.21 -0.07 7.48
C ILE A 212 6.61 1.15 6.79
N MET A 213 5.84 0.90 5.72
CA MET A 213 5.00 1.88 5.04
C MET A 213 3.53 1.56 5.33
N PRO A 214 2.93 2.20 6.35
CA PRO A 214 1.50 2.11 6.63
C PRO A 214 0.71 2.77 5.50
N GLY A 215 -0.54 2.37 5.23
CA GLY A 215 -1.33 2.95 4.13
C GLY A 215 -1.56 4.47 4.21
N HIS A 216 -1.25 5.08 5.36
CA HIS A 216 -1.34 6.52 5.57
C HIS A 216 -0.11 7.15 6.24
N ILE A 217 0.40 8.15 5.49
CA ILE A 217 1.40 9.20 5.75
C ILE A 217 2.74 8.73 6.31
N ALA A 218 2.89 8.52 7.62
CA ALA A 218 4.22 8.50 8.20
C ALA A 218 4.88 7.11 8.07
N PRO A 219 6.01 6.98 7.33
CA PRO A 219 6.83 5.78 7.40
C PRO A 219 7.29 5.54 8.84
N ILE A 220 7.44 4.27 9.20
CA ILE A 220 8.02 3.87 10.48
C ILE A 220 9.42 3.37 10.16
N VAL A 221 10.42 4.17 10.52
CA VAL A 221 11.85 3.89 10.27
C VAL A 221 12.65 3.69 11.57
N ASP A 222 12.17 4.25 12.67
CA ASP A 222 12.74 4.04 14.00
C ASP A 222 12.05 2.85 14.66
N ASP A 223 12.84 1.85 15.04
CA ASP A 223 12.39 0.62 15.72
C ASP A 223 11.16 -0.03 15.03
N ALA A 224 11.23 -0.21 13.71
CA ALA A 224 10.13 -0.78 12.93
C ALA A 224 9.61 -2.12 13.51
N ARG A 225 10.54 -2.96 13.98
CA ARG A 225 10.22 -4.24 14.64
C ARG A 225 9.44 -4.03 15.94
N GLY A 226 9.97 -3.25 16.88
CA GLY A 226 9.32 -3.00 18.17
C GLY A 226 7.97 -2.30 18.01
N VAL A 227 7.86 -1.36 17.06
CA VAL A 227 6.58 -0.70 16.75
C VAL A 227 5.54 -1.68 16.23
N LEU A 228 5.90 -2.57 15.29
CA LEU A 228 4.95 -3.55 14.74
C LEU A 228 4.53 -4.58 15.79
N ALA A 229 5.46 -5.04 16.62
CA ALA A 229 5.17 -5.92 17.75
C ALA A 229 4.20 -5.25 18.74
N GLY A 230 4.41 -3.99 19.08
CA GLY A 230 3.51 -3.25 19.97
C GLY A 230 2.11 -3.04 19.39
N VAL A 231 1.98 -2.89 18.06
CA VAL A 231 0.67 -2.85 17.40
C VAL A 231 -0.03 -4.22 17.47
N ALA A 232 0.73 -5.30 17.36
CA ALA A 232 0.21 -6.66 17.47
C ALA A 232 -0.29 -6.96 18.89
N ASP A 233 0.47 -6.57 19.92
CA ASP A 233 0.09 -6.70 21.33
C ASP A 233 -1.23 -5.97 21.61
N GLU A 234 -1.38 -4.72 21.17
CA GLU A 234 -2.61 -3.93 21.35
C GLU A 234 -3.81 -4.49 20.57
N LEU A 235 -3.57 -5.24 19.50
CA LEU A 235 -4.64 -5.89 18.76
C LEU A 235 -5.15 -7.17 19.45
N ALA A 236 -4.27 -7.84 20.20
CA ALA A 236 -4.57 -9.06 20.94
C ALA A 236 -5.39 -8.81 22.23
N GLU A 237 -5.33 -7.59 22.78
CA GLU A 237 -6.17 -7.10 23.88
C GLU A 237 -7.65 -6.90 23.47
#